data_AF-A0A378LB89-F1
#
_entry.id   AF-A0A378LB89-F1
#
_cell.length_a   1.000
_cell.length_b   1.000
_cell.length_c   1.000
_cell.angle_alpha   90.00
_cell.angle_beta   90.00
_cell.angle_gamma   90.00
#
_symmetry.space_group_name_H-M   'P 1'
#
loop_
_entity.id
_entity.type
_entity.pdbx_description
1 polymer ?
#
loop_
_entity_poly.entity_id
_entity_poly.type
_entity_poly.pdbx_seq_one_letter_code
_entity_poly.pdbx_strand_id
1 'polypeptide(L)'
;MPNKDNLTAVDQIANTITSTFNDKIIYSDPIEKDGVIVILVAKVAYGLGGGRDDDSEGGGGGFFAKPVGYIEIKDGKTNFKAIRDPLTYAPIIAASGIAVSLLLRGLTRLFRK
;
A
#
# COMPACT_ATOMS: atom_id res chain seq x y z
N MET A 1 -39.73 -18.02 12.36
CA MET A 1 -39.42 -16.57 12.28
C MET A 1 -37.90 -16.46 12.29
N PRO A 2 -37.25 -15.85 11.27
CA PRO A 2 -35.80 -15.72 11.27
C PRO A 2 -35.42 -14.83 12.45
N ASN A 3 -34.44 -15.28 13.23
CA ASN A 3 -33.99 -14.59 14.43
C ASN A 3 -33.33 -13.24 14.03
N LYS A 4 -33.72 -12.14 14.70
CA LYS A 4 -33.32 -10.77 14.34
C LYS A 4 -31.84 -10.50 14.64
N ASP A 5 -31.27 -11.31 15.51
CA ASP A 5 -29.91 -11.20 16.05
C ASP A 5 -28.84 -11.57 15.01
N ASN A 6 -29.18 -12.49 14.10
CA ASN A 6 -28.33 -12.92 12.99
C ASN A 6 -28.45 -12.00 11.77
N LEU A 7 -29.48 -11.14 11.71
CA LEU A 7 -29.54 -10.06 10.72
C LEU A 7 -28.63 -8.91 11.14
N THR A 8 -28.64 -8.52 12.42
CA THR A 8 -27.76 -7.45 12.94
C THR A 8 -26.28 -7.81 12.93
N ALA A 9 -25.92 -9.08 13.20
CA ALA A 9 -24.53 -9.55 13.12
C ALA A 9 -24.01 -9.58 11.66
N VAL A 10 -24.85 -10.01 10.72
CA VAL A 10 -24.52 -9.98 9.29
C VAL A 10 -24.46 -8.55 8.77
N ASP A 11 -25.35 -7.66 9.22
CA ASP A 11 -25.32 -6.23 8.89
C ASP A 11 -24.08 -5.54 9.48
N GLN A 12 -23.65 -5.90 10.69
CA GLN A 12 -22.40 -5.42 11.28
C GLN A 12 -21.18 -5.90 10.49
N ILE A 13 -21.10 -7.19 10.15
CA ILE A 13 -20.02 -7.75 9.35
C ILE A 13 -20.02 -7.17 7.93
N ALA A 14 -21.20 -6.97 7.31
CA ALA A 14 -21.34 -6.33 6.01
C ALA A 14 -20.90 -4.86 6.06
N ASN A 15 -21.25 -4.11 7.11
CA ASN A 15 -20.80 -2.73 7.30
C ASN A 15 -19.30 -2.62 7.62
N THR A 16 -18.74 -3.58 8.36
CA THR A 16 -17.29 -3.68 8.64
C THR A 16 -16.50 -4.13 7.41
N ILE A 17 -17.03 -5.01 6.55
CA ILE A 17 -16.39 -5.39 5.28
C ILE A 17 -16.54 -4.27 4.23
N THR A 18 -17.61 -3.49 4.33
CA THR A 18 -17.82 -2.24 3.57
C THR A 18 -17.04 -1.06 4.16
N SER A 19 -16.14 -1.26 5.14
CA SER A 19 -15.03 -0.33 5.45
C SER A 19 -14.06 -0.32 4.27
N THR A 20 -14.55 0.31 3.21
CA THR A 20 -14.09 0.22 1.85
C THR A 20 -12.72 0.90 1.78
N PHE A 21 -11.65 0.12 1.81
CA PHE A 21 -10.34 0.58 1.35
C PHE A 21 -10.46 0.94 -0.13
N ASN A 22 -10.90 2.16 -0.40
CA ASN A 22 -11.06 2.66 -1.76
C ASN A 22 -9.70 3.19 -2.22
N ASP A 23 -8.96 2.33 -2.90
CA ASP A 23 -7.75 2.69 -3.60
C ASP A 23 -8.11 3.31 -4.95
N LYS A 24 -7.89 4.62 -5.10
CA LYS A 24 -8.11 5.34 -6.36
C LYS A 24 -6.79 5.86 -6.92
N ILE A 25 -6.60 5.69 -8.23
CA ILE A 25 -5.52 6.34 -8.96
C ILE A 25 -6.02 7.70 -9.45
N ILE A 26 -5.24 8.73 -9.22
CA ILE A 26 -5.50 10.09 -9.67
C ILE A 26 -4.39 10.49 -10.64
N TYR A 27 -4.79 11.15 -11.71
CA TYR A 27 -3.91 11.71 -12.73
C TYR A 27 -3.94 13.23 -12.60
N SER A 28 -2.79 13.88 -12.72
CA SER A 28 -2.75 15.34 -12.82
C SER A 28 -3.22 15.80 -14.20
N ASP A 29 -3.48 17.10 -14.32
CA ASP A 29 -3.51 17.73 -15.63
C ASP A 29 -2.14 17.57 -16.33
N PRO A 30 -2.10 17.45 -17.66
CA PRO A 30 -0.86 17.37 -18.40
C PRO A 30 -0.07 18.67 -18.29
N ILE A 31 1.21 18.56 -17.92
CA ILE A 31 2.14 19.68 -17.89
C ILE A 31 3.09 19.53 -19.07
N GLU A 32 3.04 20.46 -20.02
CA GLU A 32 3.92 20.46 -21.18
C GLU A 32 5.12 21.40 -20.97
N LYS A 33 6.32 20.89 -21.25
CA LYS A 33 7.55 21.67 -21.24
C LYS A 33 8.55 21.10 -22.25
N ASP A 34 9.08 21.96 -23.12
CA ASP A 34 10.11 21.59 -24.11
C ASP A 34 9.73 20.38 -24.99
N GLY A 35 8.44 20.29 -25.39
CA GLY A 35 7.91 19.18 -26.19
C GLY A 35 7.75 17.86 -25.42
N VAL A 36 7.90 17.88 -24.09
CA VAL A 36 7.63 16.75 -23.20
C VAL A 36 6.37 17.04 -22.40
N ILE A 37 5.40 16.13 -22.47
CA ILE A 37 4.18 16.18 -21.66
C ILE A 37 4.36 15.24 -20.47
N VAL A 38 4.12 15.73 -19.27
CA VAL A 38 4.22 14.97 -18.03
C VAL A 38 2.86 14.93 -17.34
N ILE A 39 2.40 13.72 -17.00
CA ILE A 39 1.16 13.47 -16.25
C ILE A 39 1.53 12.75 -14.95
N LEU A 40 1.37 13.40 -13.80
CA LEU A 40 1.68 12.79 -12.51
C LEU A 40 0.61 11.75 -12.15
N VAL A 41 1.04 10.66 -11.51
CA VAL A 41 0.18 9.56 -11.09
C VAL A 41 0.33 9.35 -9.59
N ALA A 42 -0.78 9.49 -8.85
CA ALA A 42 -0.83 9.28 -7.42
C ALA A 42 -1.88 8.22 -7.06
N LYS A 43 -1.60 7.45 -6.01
CA LYS A 43 -2.54 6.52 -5.39
C LYS A 43 -3.07 7.18 -4.13
N VAL A 44 -4.38 7.29 -4.02
CA VAL A 44 -5.07 7.78 -2.83
C VAL A 44 -5.85 6.62 -2.25
N ALA A 45 -5.77 6.46 -0.93
CA ALA A 45 -6.71 5.63 -0.21
C ALA A 45 -7.23 6.36 1.01
N TYR A 46 -8.41 5.98 1.42
CA TYR A 46 -9.04 6.47 2.63
C TYR A 46 -9.77 5.33 3.30
N GLY A 47 -9.91 5.43 4.61
CA GLY A 47 -10.53 4.41 5.43
C GLY A 47 -11.17 5.03 6.66
N LEU A 48 -12.26 4.41 7.08
CA LEU A 48 -12.96 4.72 8.33
C LEU A 48 -12.82 3.49 9.23
N GLY A 49 -12.41 3.72 10.48
CA GLY A 49 -12.30 2.69 11.50
C GLY A 49 -13.13 3.09 12.72
N GLY A 50 -14.03 2.21 13.15
CA GLY A 50 -14.78 2.36 14.40
C GLY A 50 -14.28 1.36 15.43
N GLY A 51 -14.11 1.82 16.67
CA GLY A 51 -13.90 0.98 17.86
C GLY A 51 -15.10 1.13 18.80
N ARG A 52 -15.59 0.01 19.32
CA ARG A 52 -16.57 -0.02 20.41
C ARG A 52 -15.90 -0.62 21.63
N ASP A 53 -15.85 0.15 22.71
CA ASP A 53 -15.57 -0.34 24.06
C ASP A 53 -16.81 -0.10 24.93
N ASP A 54 -16.98 -0.88 26.00
CA ASP A 54 -18.24 -1.02 26.78
C ASP A 54 -18.88 0.31 27.26
N ASP A 55 -18.12 1.41 27.33
CA ASP A 55 -18.62 2.74 27.72
C ASP A 55 -18.28 3.87 26.71
N SER A 56 -17.75 3.56 25.52
CA SER A 56 -17.39 4.58 24.52
C SER A 56 -17.41 4.09 23.08
N GLU A 57 -18.04 4.90 22.23
CA GLU A 57 -17.94 4.79 20.76
C GLU A 57 -16.85 5.73 20.26
N GLY A 58 -15.78 5.15 19.71
CA GLY A 58 -14.69 5.89 19.09
C GLY A 58 -14.71 5.71 17.58
N GLY A 59 -14.90 6.78 16.82
CA GLY A 59 -14.76 6.80 15.36
C GLY A 59 -13.48 7.51 14.94
N GLY A 60 -12.65 6.85 14.12
CA GLY A 60 -11.46 7.41 13.49
C GLY A 60 -11.51 7.27 11.97
N GLY A 61 -10.98 8.26 11.26
CA GLY A 61 -10.86 8.23 9.81
C GLY A 61 -9.49 8.70 9.37
N GLY A 62 -8.98 8.15 8.27
CA GLY A 62 -7.70 8.53 7.70
C GLY A 62 -7.74 8.57 6.18
N PHE A 63 -6.91 9.43 5.60
CA PHE A 63 -6.62 9.44 4.17
C PHE A 63 -5.10 9.40 3.98
N PHE A 64 -4.64 8.72 2.94
CA PHE A 64 -3.26 8.77 2.48
C PHE A 64 -3.23 9.05 0.98
N ALA A 65 -2.29 9.87 0.55
CA ALA A 65 -1.97 10.08 -0.85
C ALA A 65 -0.49 9.78 -1.06
N LYS A 66 -0.17 8.85 -1.96
CA LYS A 66 1.20 8.45 -2.29
C LYS A 66 1.47 8.69 -3.77
N PRO A 67 2.52 9.45 -4.14
CA PRO A 67 2.96 9.52 -5.52
C PRO A 67 3.48 8.14 -5.97
N VAL A 68 3.00 7.67 -7.13
CA VAL A 68 3.38 6.37 -7.71
C VAL A 68 4.41 6.55 -8.82
N GLY A 69 4.28 7.63 -9.59
CA GLY A 69 5.12 7.90 -10.75
C GLY A 69 4.56 9.02 -11.60
N TYR A 70 5.03 9.07 -12.84
CA TYR A 70 4.51 9.96 -13.87
C TYR A 70 4.58 9.29 -15.24
N ILE A 71 3.65 9.68 -16.10
CA ILE A 71 3.63 9.32 -17.51
C ILE A 71 4.32 10.46 -18.27
N GLU A 72 5.34 10.11 -19.02
CA GLU A 72 6.07 11.00 -19.92
C GLU A 72 5.65 10.69 -21.35
N ILE A 73 5.16 11.70 -22.07
CA ILE A 73 4.85 11.61 -23.49
C ILE A 73 5.82 12.53 -24.23
N LYS A 74 6.63 11.95 -25.12
CA LYS A 74 7.61 12.67 -25.92
C LYS A 74 7.74 12.02 -27.29
N ASP A 75 7.77 12.81 -28.36
CA ASP A 75 7.95 12.32 -29.74
C ASP A 75 6.93 11.21 -30.12
N GLY A 76 5.69 11.33 -29.63
CA GLY A 76 4.63 10.34 -29.84
C GLY A 76 4.80 9.03 -29.04
N LYS A 77 5.80 8.93 -28.16
CA LYS A 77 6.04 7.77 -27.30
C LYS A 77 5.59 8.06 -25.87
N THR A 78 4.92 7.08 -25.27
CA THR A 78 4.44 7.15 -23.88
C THR A 78 5.28 6.22 -23.01
N ASN A 79 5.88 6.76 -21.95
CA ASN A 79 6.69 6.02 -20.99
C ASN A 79 6.22 6.28 -19.56
N PHE A 80 5.99 5.23 -18.79
CA PHE A 80 5.68 5.36 -17.36
C PHE A 80 6.95 5.26 -16.52
N LYS A 81 7.23 6.29 -15.72
CA LYS A 81 8.38 6.35 -14.80
C LYS A 81 7.88 6.25 -13.36
N ALA A 82 8.14 5.10 -12.74
CA ALA A 82 7.76 4.85 -11.35
C ALA A 82 8.71 5.56 -10.38
N ILE A 83 8.15 6.18 -9.33
CA ILE A 83 8.91 6.71 -8.20
C ILE A 83 9.04 5.60 -7.16
N ARG A 84 10.23 5.00 -7.07
CA ARG A 84 10.53 3.94 -6.10
C ARG A 84 11.31 4.51 -4.92
N ASP A 85 10.87 4.20 -3.71
CA ASP A 85 11.60 4.53 -2.49
C ASP A 85 12.67 3.44 -2.25
N PRO A 86 13.98 3.78 -2.27
CA PRO A 86 15.06 2.84 -1.98
C PRO A 86 14.89 2.12 -0.64
N LEU A 87 14.29 2.78 0.37
CA LEU A 87 14.08 2.20 1.70
C LEU A 87 13.13 1.00 1.68
N THR A 88 12.28 0.88 0.65
CA THR A 88 11.39 -0.28 0.48
C THR A 88 12.18 -1.58 0.34
N TYR A 89 13.42 -1.54 -0.18
CA TYR A 89 14.26 -2.73 -0.38
C TYR A 89 15.21 -3.01 0.80
N ALA A 90 15.37 -2.07 1.74
CA ALA A 90 16.25 -2.22 2.89
C ALA A 90 15.99 -3.50 3.72
N PRO A 91 14.75 -3.88 4.09
CA PRO A 91 14.53 -5.09 4.88
C PRO A 91 14.88 -6.37 4.11
N ILE A 92 14.67 -6.39 2.79
CA ILE A 92 15.01 -7.55 1.94
C ILE A 92 16.53 -7.73 1.89
N ILE A 93 17.27 -6.63 1.75
CA ILE A 93 18.75 -6.63 1.75
C ILE A 93 19.28 -7.05 3.13
N ALA A 94 18.68 -6.56 4.22
CA ALA A 94 19.08 -6.95 5.57
C ALA A 94 18.83 -8.44 5.84
N ALA A 95 17.64 -8.95 5.48
CA ALA A 95 17.28 -10.35 5.65
C ALA A 95 18.18 -11.30 4.84
N SER A 96 18.51 -10.94 3.60
CA SER A 96 19.42 -11.74 2.77
C SER A 96 20.84 -11.77 3.36
N GLY A 97 21.34 -10.65 3.87
CA GLY A 97 22.62 -10.59 4.58
C GLY A 97 22.66 -11.50 5.82
N ILE A 98 21.59 -11.50 6.62
CA ILE A 98 21.47 -12.38 7.78
C ILE A 98 21.42 -13.85 7.35
N ALA A 99 20.62 -14.19 6.34
CA ALA A 99 20.49 -15.55 5.84
C ALA A 99 21.84 -16.09 5.34
N VAL A 100 22.58 -15.30 4.55
CA VAL A 100 23.91 -15.67 4.05
C VAL A 100 24.90 -15.84 5.21
N SER A 101 24.88 -14.95 6.20
CA SER A 101 25.72 -15.05 7.40
C SER A 101 25.46 -16.33 8.19
N LEU A 102 24.20 -16.72 8.36
CA LEU A 102 23.82 -17.95 9.05
C LEU A 102 24.23 -19.20 8.27
N LEU A 103 24.07 -19.20 6.94
CA LEU A 103 24.50 -20.32 6.09
C LEU A 103 26.04 -20.49 6.12
N LEU A 104 26.80 -19.40 6.03
CA LEU A 104 28.25 -19.43 6.14
C LEU A 104 28.72 -19.90 7.52
N ARG A 105 28.06 -19.44 8.60
CA ARG A 105 28.35 -19.91 9.97
C ARG A 105 28.01 -21.39 10.17
N GLY A 106 26.94 -21.87 9.55
CA GLY A 106 26.57 -23.29 9.57
C GLY A 106 27.59 -24.16 8.84
N LEU A 107 28.01 -23.74 7.64
CA LEU A 107 28.97 -24.47 6.82
C LEU A 107 30.36 -24.49 7.45
N THR A 108 30.82 -23.35 7.97
CA THR A 108 32.12 -23.26 8.66
C THR A 108 32.17 -24.08 9.94
N ARG A 109 31.05 -24.28 10.65
CA ARG A 109 30.99 -25.19 11.80
C ARG A 109 31.08 -26.67 11.39
N LEU A 110 30.59 -27.04 10.20
CA LEU A 110 30.65 -28.41 9.71
C LEU A 110 32.06 -28.84 9.30
N PHE A 111 32.85 -27.91 8.74
CA PHE A 111 34.24 -28.15 8.32
C PHE A 111 35.27 -28.02 9.44
N ARG A 112 34.88 -27.57 10.64
CA ARG A 112 35.79 -27.37 11.78
C ARG A 112 35.72 -28.49 12.83
N LYS A 113 35.13 -29.63 12.46
CA LYS A 113 35.06 -30.86 13.24
C LYS A 113 35.89 -31.94 12.55
#